data_AF-A0A4R1V0C5-F1
#
_entry.id   AF-A0A4R1V0C5-F1
#
_cell.length_a   1.000
_cell.length_b   1.000
_cell.length_c   1.000
_cell.angle_alpha   90.00
_cell.angle_beta   90.00
_cell.angle_gamma   90.00
#
_symmetry.space_group_name_H-M   'P 1'
#
loop_
_entity.id
_entity.type
_entity.pdbx_description
1 polymer ?
#
loop_
_entity_poly.entity_id
_entity_poly.type
_entity_poly.pdbx_seq_one_letter_code
_entity_poly.pdbx_strand_id
1 'polypeptide(L)'
;MTKQMSARRNPARALAQALFALLLVFGFSGQAMAAPLQCVPYARDHSGIDIHGNAWTWWEKAKDLYERGSTPKIGAVLAMARSAAMPLGHVAVVEKILDARHILLDHANWSFRGKIERGALAEDVSAAGDWSQVRVWYAQAGGMGSRSNPVSGFIYPSNG
;
A
#
# COMPACT_ATOMS: atom_id res chain seq x y z
N MET A 1 22.01 -79.03 -5.89
CA MET A 1 21.56 -78.40 -7.15
C MET A 1 20.19 -77.79 -6.85
N THR A 2 19.86 -76.50 -7.04
CA THR A 2 20.37 -75.50 -7.99
C THR A 2 19.91 -74.09 -7.57
N LYS A 3 20.82 -73.11 -7.73
CA LYS A 3 20.69 -71.65 -7.98
C LYS A 3 19.50 -70.83 -7.42
N GLN A 4 19.83 -69.93 -6.47
CA GLN A 4 19.14 -68.65 -6.30
C GLN A 4 19.33 -67.78 -7.56
N MET A 5 18.22 -67.28 -8.12
CA MET A 5 18.22 -66.27 -9.18
C MET A 5 18.31 -64.87 -8.55
N SER A 6 19.45 -64.19 -8.78
CA SER A 6 19.60 -62.78 -8.46
C SER A 6 19.02 -61.95 -9.62
N ALA A 7 17.96 -61.19 -9.34
CA ALA A 7 17.37 -60.25 -10.27
C ALA A 7 18.35 -59.08 -10.50
N ARG A 8 18.89 -58.97 -11.72
CA ARG A 8 19.74 -57.84 -12.11
C ARG A 8 18.91 -56.56 -12.08
N ARG A 9 19.24 -55.64 -11.16
CA ARG A 9 18.75 -54.26 -11.20
C ARG A 9 19.31 -53.58 -12.44
N ASN A 10 18.43 -53.11 -13.31
CA ASN A 10 18.81 -52.51 -14.59
C ASN A 10 19.07 -51.00 -14.39
N PRO A 11 20.33 -50.52 -14.43
CA PRO A 11 20.69 -49.15 -14.03
C PRO A 11 20.06 -48.08 -14.92
N ALA A 12 19.69 -48.44 -16.16
CA ALA A 12 18.98 -47.56 -17.09
C ALA A 12 17.57 -47.14 -16.59
N ARG A 13 16.88 -47.99 -15.81
CA ARG A 13 15.59 -47.65 -15.19
C ARG A 13 15.75 -46.68 -14.01
N ALA A 14 16.86 -46.78 -13.27
CA ALA A 14 17.17 -45.89 -12.15
C ALA A 14 17.56 -44.48 -12.63
N LEU A 15 18.30 -44.36 -13.75
CA LEU A 15 18.61 -43.06 -14.35
C LEU A 15 17.37 -42.35 -14.90
N ALA A 16 16.47 -43.06 -15.58
CA ALA A 16 15.24 -42.47 -16.12
C ALA A 16 14.30 -41.93 -15.03
N GLN A 17 14.27 -42.55 -13.85
CA GLN A 17 13.49 -42.07 -12.70
C GLN A 17 14.13 -40.85 -12.01
N ALA A 18 15.46 -40.77 -11.96
CA ALA A 18 16.17 -39.61 -11.40
C ALA A 18 16.06 -38.36 -12.30
N LEU A 19 16.06 -38.54 -13.63
CA LEU A 19 15.89 -37.44 -14.61
C LEU A 19 14.47 -36.85 -14.60
N PHE A 20 13.44 -37.65 -14.31
CA PHE A 20 12.06 -37.15 -14.20
C PHE A 20 11.81 -36.39 -12.88
N ALA A 21 12.47 -36.80 -11.78
CA ALA A 21 12.37 -36.11 -10.50
C ALA A 21 13.09 -34.75 -10.48
N LEU A 22 14.16 -34.58 -11.26
CA LEU A 22 14.93 -33.33 -11.31
C LEU A 22 14.22 -32.20 -12.10
N LEU A 23 13.32 -32.55 -13.03
CA LEU A 23 12.53 -31.58 -13.81
C LEU A 23 11.36 -30.97 -13.03
N LEU A 24 10.94 -31.58 -11.91
CA LEU A 24 9.87 -31.04 -11.05
C LEU A 24 10.36 -30.00 -10.03
N VAL A 25 11.66 -29.92 -9.78
CA VAL A 25 12.24 -28.98 -8.78
C VAL A 25 12.62 -27.63 -9.40
N PHE A 26 12.82 -27.56 -10.72
CA PHE A 26 13.26 -26.34 -11.41
C PHE A 26 12.16 -25.57 -12.15
N GLY A 27 11.01 -26.18 -12.39
CA GLY A 27 9.94 -25.55 -13.17
C GLY A 27 8.80 -25.08 -12.27
N PHE A 28 8.94 -23.93 -11.62
CA PHE A 28 7.85 -22.99 -11.24
C PHE A 28 8.42 -21.90 -10.30
N SER A 29 9.50 -21.23 -10.72
CA SER A 29 9.71 -19.85 -10.25
C SER A 29 8.67 -18.98 -10.96
N GLY A 30 7.42 -19.04 -10.51
CA GLY A 30 6.40 -18.11 -10.96
C GLY A 30 6.92 -16.71 -10.68
N GLN A 31 7.24 -15.94 -11.72
CA GLN A 31 7.59 -14.54 -11.56
C GLN A 31 6.36 -13.88 -10.93
N ALA A 32 6.43 -13.58 -9.64
CA ALA A 32 5.41 -12.79 -8.98
C ALA A 32 5.41 -11.42 -9.67
N MET A 33 4.45 -11.21 -10.57
CA MET A 33 4.22 -9.91 -11.17
C MET A 33 3.78 -8.97 -10.05
N ALA A 34 4.68 -8.08 -9.62
CA ALA A 34 4.35 -7.09 -8.60
C ALA A 34 3.17 -6.25 -9.08
N ALA A 35 2.06 -6.30 -8.35
CA ALA A 35 0.92 -5.44 -8.63
C ALA A 35 1.34 -3.96 -8.49
N PRO A 36 0.73 -3.03 -9.26
CA PRO A 36 1.02 -1.61 -9.11
C PRO A 36 0.80 -1.17 -7.66
N LEU A 37 1.81 -0.54 -7.05
CA LEU A 37 1.74 -0.11 -5.65
C LEU A 37 0.55 0.84 -5.43
N GLN A 38 -0.22 0.60 -4.39
CA GLN A 38 -1.40 1.40 -4.04
C GLN A 38 -1.16 2.20 -2.75
N CYS A 39 -2.00 3.20 -2.50
CA CYS A 39 -1.89 4.05 -1.32
C CYS A 39 -2.02 3.29 0.01
N VAL A 40 -2.93 2.32 0.07
CA VAL A 40 -3.21 1.51 1.28
C VAL A 40 -1.99 0.67 1.71
N PRO A 41 -1.39 -0.19 0.85
CA PRO A 41 -0.15 -0.88 1.19
C PRO A 41 0.98 0.08 1.58
N TYR A 42 1.17 1.17 0.81
CA TYR A 42 2.20 2.16 1.13
C TYR A 42 2.02 2.75 2.54
N ALA A 43 0.80 3.22 2.86
CA ALA A 43 0.51 3.83 4.14
C ALA A 43 0.71 2.85 5.30
N ARG A 44 0.33 1.57 5.15
CA ARG A 44 0.57 0.56 6.19
C ARG A 44 2.06 0.38 6.47
N ASP A 45 2.85 0.21 5.41
CA ASP A 45 4.29 -0.03 5.52
C ASP A 45 5.06 1.16 6.14
N HIS A 46 4.55 2.38 5.98
CA HIS A 46 5.26 3.60 6.39
C HIS A 46 4.68 4.31 7.62
N SER A 47 3.49 3.93 8.09
CA SER A 47 2.87 4.51 9.30
C SER A 47 2.81 3.55 10.49
N GLY A 48 2.93 2.24 10.26
CA GLY A 48 2.67 1.24 11.30
C GLY A 48 1.18 1.04 11.63
N ILE A 49 0.26 1.65 10.89
CA ILE A 49 -1.18 1.39 10.97
C ILE A 49 -1.50 0.12 10.16
N ASP A 50 -2.05 -0.90 10.80
CA ASP A 50 -2.36 -2.19 10.20
C ASP A 50 -3.85 -2.32 9.82
N ILE A 51 -4.33 -1.39 9.00
CA ILE A 51 -5.70 -1.40 8.48
C ILE A 51 -5.71 -1.83 7.01
N HIS A 52 -6.62 -2.74 6.66
CA HIS A 52 -6.72 -3.31 5.32
C HIS A 52 -8.02 -2.93 4.62
N GLY A 53 -8.05 -3.09 3.29
CA GLY A 53 -9.21 -2.82 2.44
C GLY A 53 -9.18 -1.41 1.83
N ASN A 54 -10.31 -0.98 1.27
CA ASN A 54 -10.41 0.30 0.57
C ASN A 54 -10.10 1.48 1.51
N ALA A 55 -9.39 2.48 0.99
CA ALA A 55 -8.92 3.64 1.76
C ALA A 55 -10.06 4.37 2.47
N TRP A 56 -11.22 4.56 1.84
CA TRP A 56 -12.36 5.24 2.49
C TRP A 56 -12.89 4.50 3.74
N THR A 57 -12.66 3.19 3.87
CA THR A 57 -13.10 2.42 5.04
C THR A 57 -12.17 2.58 6.23
N TRP A 58 -10.95 3.12 6.03
CA TRP A 58 -9.95 3.20 7.08
C TRP A 58 -10.39 4.06 8.25
N TRP A 59 -11.11 5.15 8.00
CA TRP A 59 -11.57 6.03 9.07
C TRP A 59 -12.46 5.32 10.10
N GLU A 60 -13.40 4.50 9.63
CA GLU A 60 -14.28 3.72 10.50
C GLU A 60 -13.55 2.52 11.09
N LYS A 61 -12.70 1.84 10.32
CA LYS A 61 -11.92 0.70 10.84
C LYS A 61 -10.89 1.09 11.89
N ALA A 62 -10.40 2.32 11.85
CA ALA A 62 -9.49 2.84 12.85
C ALA A 62 -10.17 3.08 14.20
N LYS A 63 -11.50 3.19 14.23
CA LYS A 63 -12.25 3.35 15.47
C LYS A 63 -11.90 2.22 16.44
N ASP A 64 -11.63 2.59 17.69
CA ASP A 64 -11.28 1.69 18.79
C ASP A 64 -9.95 0.93 18.64
N LEU A 65 -9.26 1.04 17.48
CA LEU A 65 -7.93 0.45 17.23
C LEU A 65 -6.82 1.50 17.24
N TYR A 66 -7.12 2.72 16.78
CA TYR A 66 -6.21 3.83 16.66
C TYR A 66 -6.91 5.11 17.12
N GLU A 67 -6.14 6.03 17.71
CA GLU A 67 -6.66 7.37 17.95
C GLU A 67 -6.91 8.07 16.60
N ARG A 68 -7.92 8.94 16.59
CA ARG A 68 -8.35 9.69 15.41
C ARG A 68 -8.61 11.15 15.77
N GLY A 69 -8.39 12.07 14.85
CA GLY A 69 -8.72 13.48 15.05
C GLY A 69 -8.56 14.31 13.79
N SER A 70 -8.55 15.64 13.95
CA SER A 70 -8.45 16.61 12.84
C SER A 70 -7.10 17.34 12.79
N THR A 71 -6.18 17.06 13.72
CA THR A 71 -4.90 17.75 13.80
C THR A 71 -3.81 16.93 13.09
N PRO A 72 -3.09 17.50 12.11
CA PRO A 72 -1.99 16.77 11.49
C PRO A 72 -0.88 16.49 12.51
N LYS A 73 -0.32 15.29 12.46
CA LYS A 73 0.89 14.88 13.19
C LYS A 73 1.81 14.16 12.22
N ILE A 74 3.12 14.33 12.36
CA ILE A 74 4.10 13.56 11.58
C ILE A 74 3.86 12.06 11.80
N GLY A 75 3.86 11.28 10.73
CA GLY A 75 3.56 9.84 10.75
C GLY A 75 2.07 9.48 10.79
N ALA A 76 1.17 10.44 11.05
CA ALA A 76 -0.26 10.20 10.97
C ALA A 76 -0.69 9.89 9.53
N VAL A 77 -1.77 9.14 9.37
CA VAL A 77 -2.38 8.89 8.06
C VAL A 77 -3.56 9.82 7.85
N LEU A 78 -3.47 10.71 6.87
CA LEU A 78 -4.60 11.49 6.36
C LEU A 78 -5.54 10.56 5.60
N ALA A 79 -6.78 10.44 6.07
CA ALA A 79 -7.81 9.61 5.47
C ALA A 79 -8.78 10.47 4.65
N MET A 80 -8.67 10.41 3.33
CA MET A 80 -9.62 11.06 2.42
C MET A 80 -10.85 10.17 2.21
N ALA A 81 -12.03 10.79 2.36
CA ALA A 81 -13.30 10.14 2.16
C ALA A 81 -13.53 9.80 0.67
N ARG A 82 -14.44 8.87 0.41
CA ARG A 82 -14.87 8.58 -0.96
C ARG A 82 -15.60 9.77 -1.57
N SER A 83 -15.39 9.98 -2.86
CA SER A 83 -16.15 10.96 -3.66
C SER A 83 -16.48 10.36 -5.03
N ALA A 84 -17.28 11.05 -5.84
CA ALA A 84 -17.60 10.59 -7.20
C ALA A 84 -16.34 10.37 -8.07
N ALA A 85 -15.33 11.25 -7.92
CA ALA A 85 -14.07 11.16 -8.65
C ALA A 85 -13.02 10.25 -7.99
N MET A 86 -13.28 9.81 -6.75
CA MET A 86 -12.37 8.96 -5.97
C MET A 86 -13.18 7.98 -5.10
N PRO A 87 -13.85 6.99 -5.72
CA PRO A 87 -14.80 6.12 -5.02
C PRO A 87 -14.14 5.18 -3.99
N LEU A 88 -12.84 4.91 -4.15
CA LEU A 88 -12.07 4.09 -3.22
C LEU A 88 -11.51 4.89 -2.02
N GLY A 89 -11.68 6.22 -2.00
CA GLY A 89 -10.98 7.11 -1.08
C GLY A 89 -9.47 7.14 -1.36
N HIS A 90 -8.72 7.77 -0.47
CA HIS A 90 -7.26 7.76 -0.51
C HIS A 90 -6.68 7.92 0.88
N VAL A 91 -5.49 7.36 1.11
CA VAL A 91 -4.73 7.54 2.35
C VAL A 91 -3.32 8.00 2.03
N ALA A 92 -2.78 8.88 2.87
CA ALA A 92 -1.44 9.41 2.71
C ALA A 92 -0.79 9.62 4.08
N VAL A 93 0.50 9.37 4.19
CA VAL A 93 1.26 9.54 5.43
C VAL A 93 1.75 10.99 5.51
N VAL A 94 1.58 11.62 6.66
CA VAL A 94 2.12 12.97 6.90
C VAL A 94 3.62 12.87 7.12
N GLU A 95 4.40 13.37 6.16
CA GLU A 95 5.86 13.43 6.25
C GLU A 95 6.29 14.62 7.13
N LYS A 96 5.70 15.79 6.89
CA LYS A 96 6.13 17.05 7.53
C LYS A 96 4.95 18.00 7.67
N ILE A 97 4.97 18.77 8.76
CA ILE A 97 4.07 19.91 8.96
C ILE A 97 4.84 21.17 8.59
N LEU A 98 4.33 21.95 7.64
CA LEU A 98 4.96 23.21 7.22
C LEU A 98 4.38 24.39 8.01
N ASP A 99 3.05 24.46 8.10
CA ASP A 99 2.32 25.46 8.87
C ASP A 99 0.90 24.96 9.18
N ALA A 100 0.02 25.88 9.63
CA ALA A 100 -1.34 25.55 10.02
C ALA A 100 -2.23 25.00 8.88
N ARG A 101 -1.87 25.27 7.62
CA ARG A 101 -2.66 24.95 6.43
C ARG A 101 -1.90 24.09 5.42
N HIS A 102 -0.61 23.83 5.65
CA HIS A 102 0.22 23.10 4.71
C HIS A 102 0.99 21.95 5.38
N ILE A 103 0.89 20.77 4.78
CA ILE A 103 1.66 19.59 5.15
C ILE A 103 2.28 18.96 3.90
N LEU A 104 3.31 18.16 4.11
CA LEU A 104 3.88 17.29 3.08
C LEU A 104 3.39 15.85 3.30
N LEU A 105 2.99 15.22 2.20
CA LEU A 105 2.43 13.88 2.16
C LEU A 105 3.31 12.92 1.38
N ASP A 106 3.42 11.73 1.94
CA ASP A 106 4.03 10.56 1.35
C ASP A 106 2.93 9.55 1.00
N HIS A 107 2.83 9.17 -0.27
CA HIS A 107 1.77 8.29 -0.76
C HIS A 107 2.12 7.62 -2.10
N ALA A 108 1.30 6.66 -2.51
CA ALA A 108 1.44 6.01 -3.81
C ALA A 108 0.15 6.10 -4.63
N ASN A 109 0.29 5.99 -5.95
CA ASN A 109 -0.83 5.91 -6.90
C ASN A 109 -1.74 7.16 -6.90
N TRP A 110 -1.18 8.34 -6.61
CA TRP A 110 -1.91 9.61 -6.66
C TRP A 110 -1.72 10.31 -8.00
N SER A 111 -0.53 10.88 -8.21
CA SER A 111 -0.15 11.49 -9.48
C SER A 111 -0.08 10.40 -10.54
N PHE A 112 0.90 9.50 -10.47
CA PHE A 112 1.07 8.45 -11.47
C PHE A 112 0.67 7.08 -10.93
N ARG A 113 0.06 6.25 -11.79
CA ARG A 113 -0.33 4.88 -11.43
C ARG A 113 0.88 4.09 -10.93
N GLY A 114 0.76 3.49 -9.74
CA GLY A 114 1.79 2.64 -9.14
C GLY A 114 3.06 3.35 -8.67
N LYS A 115 3.15 4.69 -8.75
CA LYS A 115 4.34 5.44 -8.34
C LYS A 115 4.20 5.96 -6.92
N ILE A 116 5.32 5.98 -6.21
CA ILE A 116 5.48 6.67 -4.93
C ILE A 116 5.74 8.13 -5.22
N GLU A 117 5.03 8.99 -4.52
CA GLU A 117 5.23 10.43 -4.47
C GLU A 117 5.55 10.78 -3.02
N ARG A 118 6.69 11.45 -2.82
CA ARG A 118 7.18 11.89 -1.52
C ARG A 118 7.21 13.40 -1.48
N GLY A 119 6.88 13.99 -0.32
CA GLY A 119 6.85 15.43 -0.19
C GLY A 119 5.78 16.12 -1.03
N ALA A 120 4.66 15.45 -1.33
CA ALA A 120 3.55 16.09 -2.02
C ALA A 120 2.89 17.13 -1.10
N LEU A 121 2.87 18.39 -1.53
CA LEU A 121 2.19 19.44 -0.79
C LEU A 121 0.69 19.15 -0.71
N ALA A 122 0.15 19.15 0.51
CA ALA A 122 -1.29 19.22 0.75
C ALA A 122 -1.63 20.52 1.46
N GLU A 123 -2.64 21.20 0.92
CA GLU A 123 -3.19 22.44 1.42
C GLU A 123 -4.57 22.16 2.00
N ASP A 124 -4.79 22.55 3.25
CA ASP A 124 -6.12 22.67 3.82
C ASP A 124 -6.87 23.80 3.11
N VAL A 125 -7.92 23.44 2.38
CA VAL A 125 -8.80 24.36 1.66
C VAL A 125 -10.19 24.46 2.31
N SER A 126 -10.36 23.90 3.51
CA SER A 126 -11.58 24.05 4.30
C SER A 126 -11.79 25.52 4.70
N ALA A 127 -13.06 25.92 4.78
CA ALA A 127 -13.41 27.27 5.24
C ALA A 127 -13.05 27.47 6.73
N ALA A 128 -13.12 26.40 7.53
CA ALA A 128 -12.89 26.44 8.97
C ALA A 128 -11.41 26.30 9.37
N GLY A 129 -10.54 25.85 8.47
CA GLY A 129 -9.15 25.52 8.83
C GLY A 129 -9.04 24.27 9.70
N ASP A 130 -9.97 23.33 9.50
CA ASP A 130 -10.13 22.12 10.31
C ASP A 130 -9.69 20.86 9.56
N TRP A 131 -8.97 21.03 8.43
CA TRP A 131 -8.51 19.95 7.56
C TRP A 131 -9.62 19.08 6.97
N SER A 132 -10.89 19.47 7.04
CA SER A 132 -12.01 18.70 6.47
C SER A 132 -11.98 18.60 4.94
N GLN A 133 -11.17 19.43 4.28
CA GLN A 133 -11.00 19.45 2.83
C GLN A 133 -9.56 19.79 2.45
N VAL A 134 -8.98 19.03 1.52
CA VAL A 134 -7.61 19.27 1.04
C VAL A 134 -7.50 19.30 -0.46
N ARG A 135 -6.64 20.17 -0.98
CA ARG A 135 -6.03 20.00 -2.30
C ARG A 135 -4.65 19.40 -2.12
N VAL A 136 -4.27 18.52 -3.02
CA VAL A 136 -2.96 17.86 -3.00
C VAL A 136 -2.28 18.16 -4.31
N TRP A 137 -0.97 18.38 -4.26
CA TRP A 137 -0.09 18.45 -5.41
C TRP A 137 -0.37 17.31 -6.39
N TYR A 138 -0.29 17.61 -7.68
CA TYR A 138 -0.54 16.66 -8.75
C TYR A 138 0.49 16.84 -9.85
N ALA A 139 1.49 15.96 -9.88
CA ALA A 139 2.68 16.13 -10.71
C ALA A 139 2.36 16.28 -12.20
N GLN A 140 1.31 15.63 -12.74
CA GLN A 140 0.93 15.83 -14.15
C GLN A 140 0.42 17.23 -14.47
N ALA A 141 -0.09 17.97 -13.48
CA ALA A 141 -0.45 19.37 -13.66
C ALA A 141 0.73 20.32 -13.38
N GLY A 142 1.85 19.82 -12.84
CA GLY A 142 2.98 20.65 -12.41
C GLY A 142 2.62 21.63 -11.28
N GLY A 143 1.61 21.30 -10.48
CA GLY A 143 1.00 22.23 -9.53
C GLY A 143 0.02 21.56 -8.57
N MET A 144 -0.69 22.38 -7.80
CA MET A 144 -1.80 21.91 -6.98
C MET A 144 -2.91 21.30 -7.85
N GLY A 145 -3.41 20.14 -7.44
CA GLY A 145 -4.56 19.52 -8.09
C GLY A 145 -5.80 20.41 -8.02
N SER A 146 -6.60 20.41 -9.08
CA SER A 146 -7.82 21.24 -9.15
C SER A 146 -8.94 20.77 -8.22
N ARG A 147 -8.90 19.51 -7.76
CA ARG A 147 -9.94 18.88 -6.93
C ARG A 147 -9.71 19.16 -5.46
N SER A 148 -10.72 19.69 -4.79
CA SER A 148 -10.84 19.59 -3.32
C SER A 148 -11.29 18.17 -2.96
N ASN A 149 -10.61 17.55 -2.00
CA ASN A 149 -10.88 16.18 -1.55
C ASN A 149 -11.40 16.22 -0.11
N PRO A 150 -12.58 15.63 0.17
CA PRO A 150 -13.09 15.56 1.54
C PRO A 150 -12.19 14.65 2.38
N VAL A 151 -11.93 15.06 3.61
CA VAL A 151 -11.08 14.35 4.57
C VAL A 151 -11.94 13.97 5.77
N SER A 152 -11.84 12.71 6.19
CA SER A 152 -12.48 12.26 7.43
C SER A 152 -11.66 12.66 8.65
N GLY A 153 -10.33 12.70 8.52
CA GLY A 153 -9.40 13.18 9.53
C GLY A 153 -8.04 12.50 9.40
N PHE A 154 -7.31 12.50 10.51
CA PHE A 154 -6.02 11.86 10.69
C PHE A 154 -6.15 10.67 11.62
N ILE A 155 -5.55 9.55 11.24
CA ILE A 155 -5.42 8.35 12.06
C ILE A 155 -4.00 8.35 12.62
N TYR A 156 -3.88 8.25 13.94
CA TYR A 156 -2.59 8.33 14.63
C TYR A 156 -2.04 6.93 14.91
N PRO A 157 -0.76 6.66 14.62
CA PRO A 157 -0.14 5.39 14.97
C PRO A 157 -0.04 5.24 16.49
N SER A 158 -0.18 4.01 17.00
CA SER A 158 -0.20 3.74 18.45
C SER A 158 1.12 4.04 19.17
N ASN A 159 2.20 4.30 18.43
CA ASN A 159 3.56 4.47 18.95
C ASN A 159 4.17 5.85 18.63
N GLY A 160 3.34 6.86 18.29
CA GLY A 160 3.78 8.21 17.92
C GLY A 160 3.42 9.27 18.96
#